data_AF-A0A7Y0E117-F1
#
_entry.id   AF-A0A7Y0E117-F1
#
_cell.length_a   1.000
_cell.length_b   1.000
_cell.length_c   1.000
_cell.angle_alpha   90.00
_cell.angle_beta   90.00
_cell.angle_gamma   90.00
#
_symmetry.space_group_name_H-M   'P 1'
#
loop_
_entity.id
_entity.type
_entity.pdbx_description
1 polymer ?
#
loop_
_entity_poly.entity_id
_entity_poly.type
_entity_poly.pdbx_seq_one_letter_code
_entity_poly.pdbx_strand_id
1 'polypeptide(L)'
;MLPALLAQIGLPLLVKAVGGALSGSDNAVAKAAGSALSKLDAEIETGRLTGTDLAEANRHLEAMAAQAAETDRAWLDQVNRTIRAEVASDDAYVRRMRPTFGYIMAITWAAQMGAVAYIVAVEPDKAGTVLNGLSALGTIWTVGLSVLGIYVYRRSSEKQAAPINGPNPLSALIDKITKR
;
A
#
# COMPACT_ATOMS: atom_id res chain seq x y z
N MET A 1 11.62 7.75 13.23
CA MET A 1 12.11 9.10 12.79
C MET A 1 12.18 10.14 13.91
N LEU A 2 11.18 10.25 14.80
CA LEU A 2 11.21 11.18 15.95
C LEU A 2 12.49 11.06 16.82
N PRO A 3 12.95 9.85 17.22
CA PRO A 3 14.10 9.70 18.12
C PRO A 3 15.41 10.27 17.55
N ALA A 4 15.63 10.12 16.24
CA ALA A 4 16.80 10.67 15.56
C ALA A 4 16.76 12.21 15.53
N LEU A 5 15.57 12.78 15.33
CA LEU A 5 15.34 14.23 15.36
C LEU A 5 15.58 14.80 16.77
N LEU A 6 15.15 14.10 17.81
CA LEU A 6 15.36 14.48 19.21
C LEU A 6 16.85 14.36 19.61
N ALA A 7 17.55 13.33 19.15
CA ALA A 7 18.99 13.17 19.38
C ALA A 7 19.82 14.28 18.69
N GLN A 8 19.42 14.69 17.47
CA GLN A 8 20.10 15.73 16.69
C GLN A 8 19.93 17.14 17.26
N ILE A 9 18.88 17.35 18.07
CA ILE A 9 18.55 18.61 18.74
C ILE A 9 19.33 18.79 20.07
N GLY A 10 19.71 17.69 20.71
CA GLY A 10 20.44 17.67 21.99
C GLY A 10 19.55 17.82 23.24
N LEU A 11 19.98 17.20 24.35
CA LEU A 11 19.27 17.20 25.63
C LEU A 11 18.84 18.61 26.13
N PRO A 12 19.66 19.68 26.03
CA PRO A 12 19.28 21.00 26.55
C PRO A 12 18.02 21.58 25.88
N LEU A 13 17.92 21.48 24.55
CA LEU A 13 16.76 22.03 23.85
C LEU A 13 15.49 21.18 24.11
N LEU A 14 15.65 19.87 24.31
CA LEU A 14 14.55 18.99 24.74
C LEU A 14 14.02 19.35 26.12
N VAL A 15 14.92 19.58 27.08
CA VAL A 15 14.57 20.00 28.44
C VAL A 15 13.79 21.33 28.41
N LYS A 16 14.23 22.28 27.58
CA LYS A 16 13.55 23.57 27.41
C LYS A 16 12.18 23.45 26.75
N ALA A 17 12.05 22.66 25.68
CA ALA A 17 10.80 22.47 24.97
C ALA A 17 9.76 21.72 25.81
N VAL A 18 10.16 20.61 26.44
CA VAL A 18 9.28 19.80 27.31
C VAL A 18 8.95 20.57 28.60
N GLY A 19 9.93 21.26 29.20
CA GLY A 19 9.72 22.10 30.36
C GLY A 19 8.71 23.21 30.11
N GLY A 20 8.83 23.92 28.98
CA GLY A 20 7.89 24.95 28.54
C GLY A 20 6.47 24.41 28.34
N ALA A 21 6.33 23.30 27.60
CA ALA A 21 5.04 22.67 27.35
C ALA A 21 4.34 22.19 28.63
N LEU A 22 5.08 21.58 29.56
CA LEU A 22 4.54 21.07 30.82
C LEU A 22 4.22 22.19 31.82
N SER A 23 4.98 23.29 31.81
CA SER A 23 4.73 24.45 32.69
C SER A 23 3.43 25.20 32.38
N GLY A 24 2.95 25.12 31.13
CA GLY A 24 1.70 25.70 30.67
C GLY A 24 0.46 24.83 30.96
N SER A 25 0.62 23.66 31.59
CA SER A 25 -0.49 22.76 31.92
C SER A 25 -1.23 23.19 33.18
N ASP A 26 -2.55 23.00 33.18
CA ASP A 26 -3.41 23.22 34.35
C ASP A 26 -3.28 22.12 35.42
N ASN A 27 -2.62 21.01 35.10
CA ASN A 27 -2.39 19.91 36.03
C ASN A 27 -1.19 20.24 36.95
N ALA A 28 -1.42 20.20 38.27
CA ALA A 28 -0.41 20.54 39.27
C ALA A 28 0.88 19.71 39.18
N VAL A 29 0.78 18.43 38.81
CA VAL A 29 1.93 17.52 38.65
C VAL A 29 2.72 17.88 37.39
N ALA A 30 2.04 18.14 36.27
CA ALA A 30 2.68 18.56 35.03
C ALA A 30 3.41 19.90 35.20
N LYS A 31 2.77 20.86 35.88
CA LYS A 31 3.36 22.17 36.16
C LYS A 31 4.58 22.10 37.08
N ALA A 32 4.54 21.21 38.08
CA ALA A 32 5.68 20.93 38.95
C ALA A 32 6.85 20.31 38.17
N ALA A 33 6.57 19.35 37.29
CA ALA A 33 7.57 18.74 36.42
C ALA A 33 8.19 19.76 35.45
N GLY A 34 7.37 20.62 34.82
CA GLY A 34 7.85 21.70 33.95
C GLY A 34 8.75 22.71 34.68
N SER A 35 8.39 23.06 35.92
CA SER A 35 9.20 23.94 36.77
C SER A 35 10.53 23.30 37.17
N ALA A 36 10.56 21.99 37.44
CA ALA A 36 11.79 21.26 37.72
C ALA A 36 12.73 21.20 36.50
N LEU A 37 12.16 20.97 35.31
CA LEU A 37 12.92 21.00 34.05
C LEU A 37 13.46 22.39 33.70
N SER A 38 12.72 23.46 34.02
CA SER A 38 13.23 24.83 33.84
C SER A 38 14.38 25.16 34.79
N LYS A 39 14.35 24.65 36.02
CA LYS A 39 15.51 24.75 36.94
C LYS A 39 16.70 23.97 36.42
N LEU A 40 16.46 22.79 35.84
CA LEU A 40 17.51 21.99 35.20
C LEU A 40 18.16 22.75 34.04
N ASP A 41 17.38 23.42 33.18
CA ASP A 41 17.89 24.26 32.09
C ASP A 41 18.80 25.39 32.62
N ALA A 42 18.41 26.06 33.70
CA ALA A 42 19.21 27.12 34.34
C ALA A 42 20.53 26.59 34.95
N GLU A 43 20.53 25.39 35.53
CA GLU A 43 21.76 24.75 36.05
C GLU A 43 22.70 24.27 34.92
N ILE A 44 22.15 23.94 33.76
CA ILE A 44 22.91 23.65 32.52
C ILE A 44 23.54 24.95 31.99
N GLU A 45 22.79 26.05 31.88
CA GLU A 45 23.30 27.34 31.40
C GLU A 45 24.37 27.93 32.34
N THR A 46 24.25 27.72 33.65
CA THR A 46 25.23 28.19 34.65
C THR A 46 26.45 27.28 34.78
N GLY A 47 26.53 26.18 34.02
CA GLY A 47 27.69 25.28 33.99
C GLY A 47 27.89 24.43 35.24
N ARG A 48 26.87 24.34 36.12
CA ARG A 48 26.93 23.54 37.35
C ARG A 48 26.70 22.05 37.12
N LEU A 49 26.00 21.69 36.05
CA LEU A 49 26.01 20.33 35.50
C LEU A 49 27.27 20.14 34.66
N THR A 50 28.15 19.24 35.09
CA THR A 50 29.42 19.01 34.42
C THR A 50 29.18 18.51 32.99
N GLY A 51 29.97 19.02 32.02
CA GLY A 51 29.81 18.67 30.60
C GLY A 51 29.94 17.17 30.30
N THR A 52 30.53 16.40 31.21
CA THR A 52 30.62 14.93 31.16
C THR A 52 29.27 14.25 31.32
N ASP A 53 28.43 14.69 32.26
CA ASP A 53 27.13 14.09 32.55
C ASP A 53 26.14 14.36 31.40
N LEU A 54 26.18 15.57 30.85
CA LEU A 54 25.38 15.95 29.68
C LEU A 54 25.83 15.23 28.41
N ALA A 55 27.14 15.06 28.22
CA ALA A 55 27.67 14.28 27.11
C ALA A 55 27.28 12.80 27.21
N GLU A 56 27.25 12.23 28.43
CA GLU A 56 26.80 10.86 28.65
C GLU A 56 25.30 10.68 28.39
N ALA A 57 24.47 11.60 28.88
CA ALA A 57 23.05 11.61 28.58
C ALA A 57 22.76 11.72 27.07
N ASN A 58 23.49 12.58 26.35
CA ASN A 58 23.39 12.67 24.88
C ASN A 58 23.81 11.36 24.20
N ARG A 59 24.90 10.72 24.62
CA ARG A 59 25.32 9.41 24.09
C ARG A 59 24.24 8.34 24.26
N HIS A 60 23.57 8.31 25.42
CA HIS A 60 22.46 7.38 25.64
C HIS A 60 21.27 7.65 24.72
N LEU A 61 20.91 8.92 24.50
CA LEU A 61 19.86 9.29 23.55
C LEU A 61 20.21 8.89 22.11
N GLU A 62 21.45 9.12 21.68
CA GLU A 62 21.94 8.71 20.37
C GLU A 62 21.90 7.18 20.20
N ALA A 63 22.34 6.42 21.22
CA ALA A 63 22.28 4.96 21.21
C ALA A 63 20.85 4.44 21.13
N MET A 64 19.93 5.01 21.91
CA MET A 64 18.50 4.67 21.83
C MET A 64 17.90 5.01 20.46
N ALA A 65 18.25 6.17 19.89
CA ALA A 65 17.79 6.57 18.57
C ALA A 65 18.32 5.64 17.46
N ALA A 66 19.58 5.20 17.57
CA ALA A 66 20.17 4.23 16.65
C ALA A 66 19.45 2.88 16.71
N GLN A 67 19.17 2.36 17.91
CA GLN A 67 18.46 1.10 18.08
C GLN A 67 17.00 1.17 17.61
N ALA A 68 16.32 2.29 17.84
CA ALA A 68 14.99 2.53 17.29
C ALA A 68 15.01 2.56 15.76
N ALA A 69 16.01 3.23 15.17
CA ALA A 69 16.17 3.28 13.71
C ALA A 69 16.49 1.91 13.10
N GLU A 70 17.27 1.08 13.81
CA GLU A 70 17.55 -0.30 13.37
C GLU A 70 16.30 -1.18 13.43
N THR A 71 15.50 -1.05 14.48
CA THR A 71 14.21 -1.74 14.61
C THR A 71 13.25 -1.33 13.49
N ASP A 72 13.14 -0.03 13.21
CA ASP A 72 12.34 0.51 12.12
C ASP A 72 12.81 -0.06 10.77
N ARG A 73 14.12 -0.10 10.52
CA ARG A 73 14.69 -0.65 9.29
C ARG A 73 14.40 -2.15 9.15
N ALA A 74 14.61 -2.93 10.20
CA ALA A 74 14.36 -4.37 10.19
C ALA A 74 12.88 -4.68 9.91
N TRP A 75 11.97 -3.91 10.52
CA TRP A 75 10.54 -4.02 10.27
C TRP A 75 10.19 -3.70 8.80
N LEU A 76 10.67 -2.56 8.29
CA LEU A 76 10.43 -2.16 6.91
C LEU A 76 10.99 -3.17 5.91
N ASP A 77 12.18 -3.73 6.18
CA ASP A 77 12.79 -4.75 5.35
C ASP A 77 11.99 -6.06 5.36
N GLN A 78 11.46 -6.46 6.52
CA GLN A 78 10.60 -7.64 6.61
C GLN A 78 9.30 -7.45 5.83
N VAL A 79 8.63 -6.31 5.98
CA VAL A 79 7.41 -5.96 5.22
C VAL A 79 7.69 -5.89 3.72
N ASN A 80 8.78 -5.25 3.32
CA ASN A 80 9.16 -5.18 1.90
C ASN A 80 9.49 -6.56 1.33
N ARG A 81 10.12 -7.43 2.12
CA ARG A 81 10.43 -8.80 1.71
C ARG A 81 9.18 -9.63 1.50
N THR A 82 8.18 -9.54 2.39
CA THR A 82 6.91 -10.25 2.23
C THR A 82 6.14 -9.74 1.03
N ILE A 83 6.03 -8.42 0.84
CA ILE A 83 5.35 -7.82 -0.33
C ILE A 83 6.03 -8.26 -1.63
N ARG A 84 7.37 -8.24 -1.69
CA ARG A 84 8.10 -8.70 -2.88
C ARG A 84 7.89 -10.19 -3.14
N ALA A 85 7.84 -11.01 -2.09
CA ALA A 85 7.56 -12.44 -2.22
C ALA A 85 6.13 -12.70 -2.71
N GLU A 86 5.14 -11.94 -2.23
CA GLU A 86 3.75 -12.02 -2.71
C GLU A 86 3.63 -11.58 -4.17
N VAL A 87 4.28 -10.49 -4.56
CA VAL A 87 4.29 -9.98 -5.94
C VAL A 87 5.01 -10.95 -6.89
N ALA A 88 6.10 -11.58 -6.43
CA ALA A 88 6.84 -12.58 -7.18
C ALA A 88 6.19 -13.97 -7.16
N SER A 89 5.10 -14.16 -6.40
CA SER A 89 4.40 -15.44 -6.33
C SER A 89 3.75 -15.76 -7.68
N ASP A 90 4.23 -16.82 -8.32
CA ASP A 90 3.76 -17.30 -9.63
C ASP A 90 2.49 -18.16 -9.55
N ASP A 91 1.63 -17.94 -8.55
CA ASP A 91 0.44 -18.77 -8.34
C ASP A 91 -0.46 -18.81 -9.60
N ALA A 92 -0.58 -20.01 -10.16
CA ALA A 92 -1.35 -20.29 -11.35
C ALA A 92 -2.84 -19.96 -11.18
N TYR A 93 -3.38 -20.02 -9.95
CA TYR A 93 -4.76 -19.66 -9.66
C TYR A 93 -4.99 -18.16 -9.85
N VAL A 94 -4.14 -17.31 -9.29
CA VAL A 94 -4.23 -15.84 -9.38
C VAL A 94 -4.07 -15.37 -10.83
N ARG A 95 -3.16 -15.99 -11.59
CA ARG A 95 -2.93 -15.64 -13.01
C ARG A 95 -4.08 -16.06 -13.92
N ARG A 96 -4.74 -17.18 -13.63
CA ARG A 96 -5.85 -17.72 -14.45
C ARG A 96 -7.21 -17.13 -14.07
N MET A 97 -7.38 -16.63 -12.86
CA MET A 97 -8.66 -16.06 -12.40
C MET A 97 -9.15 -14.91 -13.31
N ARG A 98 -8.25 -14.01 -13.73
CA ARG A 98 -8.63 -12.87 -14.58
C ARG A 98 -9.16 -13.33 -15.97
N PRO A 99 -8.45 -14.20 -16.73
CA PRO A 99 -9.00 -14.80 -17.96
C PRO A 99 -10.27 -15.63 -17.73
N THR A 100 -10.32 -16.45 -16.69
CA THR A 100 -11.47 -17.33 -16.41
C THR A 100 -12.75 -16.54 -16.19
N PHE A 101 -12.68 -15.43 -15.46
CA PHE A 101 -13.82 -14.53 -15.29
C PHE A 101 -14.32 -13.99 -16.64
N GLY A 102 -13.40 -13.55 -17.51
CA GLY A 102 -13.75 -13.09 -18.85
C GLY A 102 -14.40 -14.17 -19.72
N TYR A 103 -13.91 -15.40 -19.67
CA TYR A 103 -14.51 -16.51 -20.41
C TYR A 103 -15.90 -16.87 -19.91
N ILE A 104 -16.10 -16.93 -18.60
CA ILE A 104 -17.43 -17.19 -18.02
C ILE A 104 -18.41 -16.09 -18.45
N MET A 105 -18.01 -14.82 -18.39
CA MET A 105 -18.84 -13.68 -18.83
C MET A 105 -19.18 -13.74 -20.32
N ALA A 106 -18.24 -14.13 -21.18
CA ALA A 106 -18.50 -14.28 -22.60
C ALA A 106 -19.48 -15.42 -22.89
N ILE A 107 -19.33 -16.55 -22.19
CA ILE A 107 -20.23 -17.70 -22.32
C ILE A 107 -21.64 -17.36 -21.84
N THR A 108 -21.78 -16.70 -20.68
CA THR A 108 -23.09 -16.30 -20.16
C THR A 108 -23.76 -15.28 -21.06
N TRP A 109 -23.01 -14.33 -21.62
CA TRP A 109 -23.54 -13.37 -22.60
C TRP A 109 -24.01 -14.07 -23.88
N ALA A 110 -23.20 -14.99 -24.42
CA ALA A 110 -23.56 -15.74 -25.61
C ALA A 110 -24.83 -16.59 -25.38
N ALA A 111 -24.94 -17.24 -24.22
CA ALA A 111 -26.12 -18.00 -23.84
C ALA A 111 -27.36 -17.10 -23.70
N GLN A 112 -27.22 -15.95 -23.04
CA GLN A 112 -28.31 -14.99 -22.85
C GLN A 112 -28.81 -14.44 -24.19
N MET A 113 -27.90 -13.97 -25.05
CA MET A 113 -28.25 -13.44 -26.38
C MET A 113 -28.78 -14.53 -27.31
N GLY A 114 -28.26 -15.76 -27.20
CA GLY A 114 -28.78 -16.92 -27.92
C GLY A 114 -30.22 -17.25 -27.52
N ALA A 115 -30.55 -17.22 -26.23
CA ALA A 115 -31.91 -17.43 -25.74
C ALA A 115 -32.87 -16.32 -26.23
N VAL A 116 -32.41 -15.07 -26.23
CA VAL A 116 -33.20 -13.94 -26.79
C VAL A 116 -33.45 -14.14 -28.28
N ALA A 117 -32.41 -14.46 -29.05
CA ALA A 117 -32.53 -14.70 -30.49
C ALA A 117 -33.50 -15.85 -30.79
N TYR A 118 -33.41 -16.94 -30.02
CA TYR A 118 -34.33 -18.08 -30.13
C TYR A 118 -35.79 -17.65 -29.89
N ILE A 119 -36.06 -16.93 -28.80
CA ILE A 119 -37.42 -16.50 -28.46
C ILE A 119 -37.97 -15.54 -29.50
N VAL A 120 -37.17 -14.59 -29.99
CA VAL A 120 -37.61 -13.67 -31.06
C VAL A 120 -37.95 -14.41 -32.35
N ALA A 121 -37.22 -15.48 -32.67
CA ALA A 121 -37.44 -16.26 -33.89
C ALA A 121 -38.57 -17.29 -33.79
N VAL A 122 -38.76 -17.92 -32.62
CA VAL A 122 -39.65 -19.07 -32.44
C VAL A 122 -40.92 -18.72 -31.67
N GLU A 123 -40.84 -17.82 -30.68
CA GLU A 123 -41.94 -17.44 -29.77
C GLU A 123 -42.04 -15.90 -29.65
N PRO A 124 -42.29 -15.18 -30.76
CA PRO A 124 -42.24 -13.71 -30.79
C PRO A 124 -43.30 -13.05 -29.90
N ASP A 125 -44.40 -13.75 -29.60
CA ASP A 125 -45.44 -13.35 -28.66
C ASP A 125 -44.89 -13.18 -27.22
N LYS A 126 -43.85 -13.94 -26.86
CA LYS A 126 -43.20 -13.85 -25.55
C LYS A 126 -42.02 -12.88 -25.51
N ALA A 127 -41.55 -12.40 -26.66
CA ALA A 127 -40.37 -11.55 -26.76
C ALA A 127 -40.48 -10.29 -25.89
N GLY A 128 -41.64 -9.63 -25.86
CA GLY A 128 -41.86 -8.43 -25.04
C GLY A 128 -41.64 -8.68 -23.55
N THR A 129 -42.21 -9.76 -23.01
CA THR A 129 -42.07 -10.14 -21.60
C THR A 129 -40.61 -10.46 -21.24
N VAL A 130 -39.92 -11.18 -22.12
CA VAL A 130 -38.52 -11.59 -21.91
C VAL A 130 -37.57 -10.40 -21.98
N LEU A 131 -37.77 -9.49 -22.94
CA LEU A 131 -36.99 -8.25 -23.06
C LEU A 131 -37.20 -7.32 -21.85
N ASN A 132 -38.42 -7.25 -21.31
CA ASN A 132 -38.68 -6.55 -20.07
C ASN A 132 -37.93 -7.18 -18.89
N GLY A 133 -37.90 -8.51 -18.79
CA GLY A 133 -37.11 -9.22 -17.77
C GLY A 133 -35.61 -8.97 -17.87
N LEU A 134 -35.07 -8.85 -19.08
CA LEU A 134 -33.66 -8.51 -19.32
C LEU A 134 -33.28 -7.13 -18.79
N SER A 135 -34.19 -6.16 -18.83
CA SER A 135 -33.93 -4.83 -18.28
C SER A 135 -33.59 -4.87 -16.78
N ALA A 136 -34.21 -5.79 -16.02
CA ALA A 136 -33.95 -5.98 -14.60
C ALA A 136 -32.54 -6.54 -14.31
N LEU A 137 -31.89 -7.15 -15.31
CA LEU A 137 -30.51 -7.65 -15.20
C LEU A 137 -29.46 -6.56 -15.45
N GLY A 138 -29.85 -5.32 -15.78
CA GLY A 138 -28.90 -4.25 -16.12
C GLY A 138 -27.88 -3.95 -15.01
N THR A 139 -28.30 -4.00 -13.74
CA THR A 139 -27.41 -3.76 -12.60
C THR A 139 -26.31 -4.81 -12.47
N ILE A 140 -26.63 -6.11 -12.62
CA ILE A 140 -25.63 -7.18 -12.51
C ILE A 140 -24.62 -7.13 -13.66
N TRP A 141 -25.08 -6.77 -14.87
CA TRP A 141 -24.20 -6.57 -16.03
C TRP A 141 -23.26 -5.38 -15.85
N THR A 142 -23.75 -4.26 -15.30
CA THR A 142 -22.90 -3.10 -14.99
C THR A 142 -21.76 -3.47 -14.05
N VAL A 143 -22.05 -4.20 -12.98
CA VAL A 143 -21.03 -4.66 -12.02
C VAL A 143 -20.04 -5.61 -12.70
N GLY A 144 -20.52 -6.64 -13.41
CA GLY A 144 -19.68 -7.63 -14.07
C GLY A 144 -18.74 -7.02 -15.13
N LEU A 145 -19.25 -6.10 -15.96
CA LEU A 145 -18.46 -5.40 -16.97
C LEU A 145 -17.47 -4.41 -16.36
N SER A 146 -17.78 -3.80 -15.22
CA SER A 146 -16.86 -2.93 -14.50
C SER A 146 -15.63 -3.70 -13.99
N VAL A 147 -15.85 -4.89 -13.41
CA VAL A 147 -14.75 -5.77 -12.96
C VAL A 147 -13.87 -6.19 -14.14
N LEU A 148 -14.49 -6.57 -15.27
CA LEU A 148 -13.76 -6.92 -16.49
C LEU A 148 -12.95 -5.73 -17.03
N GLY A 149 -13.52 -4.52 -17.02
CA GLY A 149 -12.85 -3.29 -17.41
C GLY A 149 -11.59 -3.02 -16.59
N ILE A 150 -11.67 -3.17 -15.26
CA ILE A 150 -10.53 -3.02 -14.35
C ILE A 150 -9.44 -4.06 -14.66
N TYR A 151 -9.82 -5.32 -14.90
CA TYR A 151 -8.86 -6.38 -15.23
C TYR A 151 -8.15 -6.13 -16.56
N VAL A 152 -8.85 -5.68 -17.59
CA VAL A 152 -8.25 -5.35 -18.89
C VAL A 152 -7.30 -4.15 -18.76
N TYR A 153 -7.73 -3.10 -18.05
CA TYR A 153 -6.92 -1.90 -17.83
C TYR A 153 -5.59 -2.24 -17.12
N ARG A 154 -5.65 -2.92 -15.97
CA ARG A 154 -4.47 -3.34 -15.20
C ARG A 154 -3.54 -4.25 -16.01
N ARG A 155 -4.10 -5.17 -16.82
CA ARG A 155 -3.29 -6.05 -17.67
C ARG A 155 -2.57 -5.30 -18.79
N SER A 156 -3.18 -4.23 -19.31
CA SER A 156 -2.54 -3.36 -20.28
C SER A 156 -1.33 -2.64 -19.66
N SER A 157 -1.50 -2.09 -18.45
CA SER A 157 -0.42 -1.44 -17.70
C SER A 157 0.73 -2.41 -17.36
N GLU A 158 0.43 -3.65 -16.97
CA GLU A 158 1.44 -4.69 -16.73
C GLU A 158 2.26 -5.02 -17.99
N LYS A 159 1.62 -5.06 -19.17
CA LYS A 159 2.33 -5.30 -20.44
C LYS A 159 3.22 -4.13 -20.85
N GLN A 160 2.83 -2.90 -20.51
CA GLN A 160 3.63 -1.70 -20.79
C GLN A 160 4.84 -1.57 -19.86
N ALA A 161 4.71 -2.04 -18.61
CA ALA A 161 5.80 -2.06 -17.63
C ALA A 161 6.77 -3.24 -17.80
N ALA A 162 6.40 -4.27 -18.58
CA ALA A 162 7.29 -5.38 -18.89
C ALA A 162 8.44 -4.90 -19.81
N PRO A 163 9.71 -5.27 -19.55
CA PRO A 163 10.83 -4.86 -20.39
C PRO A 163 10.60 -5.31 -21.85
N ILE A 164 10.80 -4.39 -22.80
CA ILE A 164 10.73 -4.63 -24.25
C ILE A 164 11.76 -5.68 -24.75
N ASN A 165 12.62 -6.19 -23.87
CA ASN A 165 13.72 -7.11 -24.17
C ASN A 165 13.32 -8.60 -24.18
N GLY A 166 12.04 -8.95 -24.06
CA GLY A 166 11.59 -10.30 -24.41
C GLY A 166 11.83 -10.56 -25.91
N PRO A 167 12.21 -11.77 -26.35
CA PRO A 167 12.43 -12.05 -27.76
C PRO A 167 11.18 -11.63 -28.54
N ASN A 168 11.38 -10.71 -29.49
CA ASN A 168 10.32 -10.21 -30.36
C ASN A 168 9.49 -11.42 -30.84
N PRO A 169 8.16 -11.41 -30.72
CA PRO A 169 7.33 -12.55 -31.16
C PRO A 169 7.62 -12.94 -32.62
N LEU A 170 8.05 -12.00 -33.46
CA LEU A 170 8.57 -12.27 -34.81
C LEU A 170 9.89 -13.04 -34.81
N SER A 171 10.85 -12.70 -33.94
CA SER A 171 12.13 -13.44 -33.88
C SER A 171 11.97 -14.84 -33.30
N ALA A 172 11.06 -15.02 -32.34
CA ALA A 172 10.72 -16.36 -31.81
C ALA A 172 9.99 -17.22 -32.86
N LEU A 173 9.15 -16.62 -33.71
CA LEU A 173 8.50 -17.31 -34.81
C LEU A 173 9.50 -17.68 -35.92
N ILE A 174 10.41 -16.75 -36.27
CA ILE A 174 11.48 -17.00 -37.24
C ILE A 174 12.39 -18.12 -36.74
N ASP A 175 12.88 -18.10 -35.50
CA ASP A 175 13.75 -19.15 -34.97
C ASP A 175 13.05 -20.53 -34.99
N LYS A 176 11.74 -20.58 -34.76
CA LYS A 176 10.94 -21.81 -34.81
C LYS A 176 10.72 -22.34 -36.24
N ILE A 177 10.68 -21.46 -37.22
CA ILE A 177 10.58 -21.81 -38.65
C ILE A 177 11.95 -22.22 -39.20
N THR A 178 13.04 -21.60 -38.73
CA THR A 178 14.40 -21.82 -39.24
C THR A 178 15.10 -23.03 -38.60
N LYS A 179 14.61 -23.51 -37.44
CA LYS A 179 15.09 -24.75 -36.78
C LYS A 179 14.33 -26.03 -37.19
N ARG A 180 13.57 -25.97 -38.29
CA ARG A 180 13.07 -27.17 -39.00
C ARG A 180 13.87 -27.33 -40.29
#